data_AF-A0A2L0N863-F1
#
_entry.id   AF-A0A2L0N863-F1
#
_cell.length_a   1.000
_cell.length_b   1.000
_cell.length_c   1.000
_cell.angle_alpha   90.00
_cell.angle_beta   90.00
_cell.angle_gamma   90.00
#
_symmetry.space_group_name_H-M   'P 1'
#
loop_
_entity.id
_entity.type
_entity.pdbx_description
1 polymer ?
#
loop_
_entity_poly.entity_id
_entity_poly.type
_entity_poly.pdbx_seq_one_letter_code
_entity_poly.pdbx_strand_id
1 'polypeptide(L)'
;MPAPAILFPADPLNPRRPDPHFAWEARTLRELGGEQYLVDHDALLAGDAAEAVRQVRKDCGPLWYRGWMIPAADYAAFERALADRGANLLTSAAGYASAHELPGWYDVFEGATPPSTWIPLSPAAGRPGAEQLAAAVERLGGHGPAIVKDYVKSRKHEWDEACYVPELSDLASVGRVVERFVELQGEFLAGGVVLRRYEEFARAGGDAGTTDGLVNGAGGGGGPAGGPEDGPAGARGRGGNGERPVEARVWWLDGEPVLVGPHPDAPGQTAEPDLTGVRPLVRALGCRFVTTDLASRADGSGWRVVEVGDGQVSDLPRGIDASGLLTSLIAA
;
A
#
# COMPACT_ATOMS: atom_id res chain seq x y z
N MET A 1 5.75 -22.91 -20.83
CA MET A 1 4.43 -22.60 -20.24
C MET A 1 3.82 -21.48 -21.06
N PRO A 2 2.48 -21.35 -21.16
CA PRO A 2 1.89 -20.16 -21.77
C PRO A 2 2.36 -18.91 -21.00
N ALA A 3 2.58 -17.81 -21.72
CA ALA A 3 2.95 -16.53 -21.12
C ALA A 3 1.80 -16.04 -20.19
N PRO A 4 2.10 -15.42 -19.03
CA PRO A 4 1.07 -14.87 -18.16
C PRO A 4 0.27 -13.76 -18.84
N ALA A 5 -1.05 -13.77 -18.60
CA ALA A 5 -1.92 -12.64 -18.91
C ALA A 5 -2.19 -11.80 -17.66
N ILE A 6 -2.64 -10.56 -17.83
CA ILE A 6 -2.97 -9.65 -16.71
C ILE A 6 -4.49 -9.45 -16.63
N LEU A 7 -5.05 -9.66 -15.45
CA LEU A 7 -6.42 -9.34 -15.09
C LEU A 7 -6.49 -7.88 -14.62
N PHE A 8 -7.38 -7.11 -15.23
CA PHE A 8 -7.75 -5.77 -14.77
C PHE A 8 -9.22 -5.73 -14.31
N PRO A 9 -9.58 -4.89 -13.33
CA PRO A 9 -10.97 -4.57 -13.05
C PRO A 9 -11.69 -4.07 -14.32
N ALA A 10 -12.90 -4.57 -14.56
CA ALA A 10 -13.78 -4.07 -15.60
C ALA A 10 -14.38 -2.72 -15.18
N ASP A 11 -14.65 -1.85 -16.15
CA ASP A 11 -15.43 -0.62 -15.95
C ASP A 11 -16.87 -0.99 -15.57
N PRO A 12 -17.38 -0.58 -14.39
CA PRO A 12 -18.76 -0.89 -13.96
C PRO A 12 -19.83 -0.37 -14.92
N LEU A 13 -19.53 0.69 -15.67
CA LEU A 13 -20.44 1.28 -16.67
C LEU A 13 -20.27 0.65 -18.06
N ASN A 14 -19.14 -0.01 -18.31
CA ASN A 14 -18.88 -0.70 -19.57
C ASN A 14 -17.99 -1.94 -19.36
N PRO A 15 -18.58 -3.10 -19.00
CA PRO A 15 -17.84 -4.30 -18.59
C PRO A 15 -16.92 -4.91 -19.65
N ARG A 16 -16.92 -4.38 -20.89
CA ARG A 16 -16.00 -4.79 -21.96
C ARG A 16 -14.71 -3.97 -22.00
N ARG A 17 -14.55 -3.00 -21.09
CA ARG A 17 -13.38 -2.15 -20.99
C ARG A 17 -12.75 -2.31 -19.62
N PRO A 18 -11.42 -2.14 -19.50
CA PRO A 18 -10.80 -1.93 -18.21
C PRO A 18 -11.40 -0.70 -17.53
N ASP A 19 -11.46 -0.75 -16.20
CA ASP A 19 -11.70 0.41 -15.35
C ASP A 19 -10.84 1.61 -15.84
N PRO A 20 -11.42 2.81 -15.96
CA PRO A 20 -10.71 4.00 -16.44
C PRO A 20 -9.38 4.29 -15.73
N HIS A 21 -9.24 3.94 -14.45
CA HIS A 21 -8.01 4.09 -13.69
C HIS A 21 -6.86 3.24 -14.27
N PHE A 22 -7.15 1.99 -14.64
CA PHE A 22 -6.18 1.05 -15.20
C PHE A 22 -6.11 1.06 -16.73
N ALA A 23 -6.93 1.88 -17.39
CA ALA A 23 -7.01 1.90 -18.86
C ALA A 23 -5.68 2.25 -19.55
N TRP A 24 -4.81 3.03 -18.89
CA TRP A 24 -3.49 3.34 -19.43
C TRP A 24 -2.51 2.17 -19.28
N GLU A 25 -2.49 1.47 -18.12
CA GLU A 25 -1.69 0.25 -17.92
C GLU A 25 -2.09 -0.83 -18.94
N ALA A 26 -3.40 -1.02 -19.13
CA ALA A 26 -3.95 -1.93 -20.12
C ALA A 26 -3.56 -1.57 -21.57
N ARG A 27 -3.45 -0.27 -21.90
CA ARG A 27 -2.95 0.16 -23.22
C ARG A 27 -1.47 -0.20 -23.39
N THR A 28 -0.64 0.16 -22.41
CA THR A 28 0.80 -0.12 -22.43
C THR A 28 1.06 -1.63 -22.52
N LEU A 29 0.32 -2.45 -21.76
CA LEU A 29 0.39 -3.90 -21.83
C LEU A 29 0.16 -4.42 -23.26
N ARG A 30 -0.89 -3.93 -23.94
CA ARG A 30 -1.20 -4.34 -25.32
C ARG A 30 -0.13 -3.88 -26.31
N GLU A 31 0.42 -2.68 -26.13
CA GLU A 31 1.52 -2.17 -26.96
C GLU A 31 2.79 -3.02 -26.82
N LEU A 32 3.01 -3.60 -25.63
CA LEU A 32 4.08 -4.57 -25.37
C LEU A 32 3.75 -6.00 -25.82
N GLY A 33 2.57 -6.23 -26.43
CA GLY A 33 2.14 -7.54 -26.89
C GLY A 33 1.58 -8.48 -25.81
N GLY A 34 1.31 -7.96 -24.62
CA GLY A 34 0.70 -8.72 -23.52
C GLY A 34 -0.79 -8.99 -23.73
N GLU A 35 -1.26 -10.11 -23.17
CA GLU A 35 -2.67 -10.48 -23.15
C GLU A 35 -3.34 -10.00 -21.84
N GLN A 36 -4.62 -9.63 -21.92
CA GLN A 36 -5.39 -9.18 -20.78
C GLN A 36 -6.77 -9.85 -20.70
N TYR A 37 -7.29 -9.93 -19.49
CA TYR A 37 -8.69 -10.27 -19.21
C TYR A 37 -9.29 -9.26 -18.24
N LEU A 38 -10.61 -9.28 -18.13
CA LEU A 38 -11.36 -8.39 -17.24
C LEU A 38 -12.06 -9.20 -16.15
N VAL A 39 -12.09 -8.64 -14.95
CA VAL A 39 -12.81 -9.18 -13.80
C VAL A 39 -13.82 -8.15 -13.28
N ASP A 40 -15.00 -8.60 -12.92
CA ASP A 40 -15.99 -7.74 -12.26
C ASP A 40 -15.62 -7.61 -10.78
N HIS A 41 -15.07 -6.45 -10.42
CA HIS A 41 -14.58 -6.18 -9.08
C HIS A 41 -15.72 -5.99 -8.06
N ASP A 42 -16.86 -5.45 -8.49
CA ASP A 42 -18.02 -5.27 -7.62
C ASP A 42 -18.61 -6.64 -7.23
N ALA A 43 -18.64 -7.59 -8.18
CA ALA A 43 -19.01 -8.97 -7.89
C ALA A 43 -18.05 -9.64 -6.89
N LEU A 44 -16.74 -9.36 -6.96
CA LEU A 44 -15.78 -9.85 -5.97
C LEU A 44 -16.09 -9.32 -4.57
N LEU A 45 -16.29 -8.00 -4.45
CA LEU A 45 -16.60 -7.37 -3.16
C LEU A 45 -17.98 -7.76 -2.62
N ALA A 46 -18.90 -8.18 -3.49
CA ALA A 46 -20.19 -8.76 -3.10
C ALA A 46 -20.10 -10.26 -2.71
N GLY A 47 -18.91 -10.87 -2.78
CA GLY A 47 -18.68 -12.28 -2.46
C GLY A 47 -19.10 -13.26 -3.57
N ASP A 48 -19.38 -12.78 -4.79
CA ASP A 48 -19.73 -13.60 -5.95
C ASP A 48 -18.53 -13.76 -6.90
N ALA A 49 -17.53 -14.52 -6.43
CA ALA A 49 -16.32 -14.77 -7.20
C ALA A 49 -16.59 -15.50 -8.53
N ALA A 50 -17.66 -16.29 -8.63
CA ALA A 50 -18.02 -17.01 -9.86
C ALA A 50 -18.53 -16.05 -10.95
N GLU A 51 -19.37 -15.09 -10.57
CA GLU A 51 -19.82 -14.01 -11.46
C GLU A 51 -18.63 -13.12 -11.85
N ALA A 52 -17.78 -12.79 -10.89
CA ALA A 52 -16.61 -11.94 -11.11
C ALA A 52 -15.70 -12.40 -12.26
N VAL A 53 -15.48 -13.72 -12.35
CA VAL A 53 -14.58 -14.32 -13.33
C VAL A 53 -15.32 -14.83 -14.58
N ARG A 54 -16.63 -14.62 -14.69
CA ARG A 54 -17.46 -15.24 -15.74
C ARG A 54 -16.93 -14.95 -17.14
N GLN A 55 -16.39 -13.75 -17.36
CA GLN A 55 -15.87 -13.32 -18.67
C GLN A 55 -14.41 -13.74 -18.93
N VAL A 56 -13.68 -14.24 -17.92
CA VAL A 56 -12.29 -14.70 -18.08
C VAL A 56 -12.27 -15.97 -18.93
N ARG A 57 -11.44 -16.04 -19.96
CA ARG A 57 -11.34 -17.22 -20.84
C ARG A 57 -10.94 -18.46 -20.03
N LYS A 58 -11.55 -19.61 -20.32
CA LYS A 58 -11.15 -20.90 -19.72
C LYS A 58 -9.78 -21.35 -20.23
N ASP A 59 -9.05 -22.08 -19.40
CA ASP A 59 -7.75 -22.67 -19.74
C ASP A 59 -6.76 -21.63 -20.30
N CYS A 60 -6.84 -20.39 -19.82
CA CYS A 60 -5.98 -19.29 -20.27
C CYS A 60 -4.58 -19.31 -19.65
N GLY A 61 -4.33 -20.22 -18.70
CA GLY A 61 -3.03 -20.40 -18.08
C GLY A 61 -2.78 -19.44 -16.91
N PRO A 62 -1.52 -18.99 -16.71
CA PRO A 62 -1.14 -18.18 -15.57
C PRO A 62 -1.65 -16.74 -15.69
N LEU A 63 -2.06 -16.18 -14.56
CA LEU A 63 -2.66 -14.85 -14.47
C LEU A 63 -1.98 -14.02 -13.37
N TRP A 64 -1.63 -12.79 -13.70
CA TRP A 64 -1.42 -11.73 -12.71
C TRP A 64 -2.72 -10.96 -12.52
N TYR A 65 -2.96 -10.43 -11.33
CA TYR A 65 -3.96 -9.38 -11.12
C TYR A 65 -3.28 -8.03 -11.00
N ARG A 66 -3.87 -6.98 -11.57
CA ARG A 66 -3.48 -5.58 -11.40
C ARG A 66 -4.76 -4.77 -11.25
N GLY A 67 -5.07 -4.36 -10.02
CA GLY A 67 -6.39 -3.83 -9.73
C GLY A 67 -6.56 -3.31 -8.32
N TRP A 68 -7.81 -3.08 -7.94
CA TRP A 68 -8.18 -2.61 -6.61
C TRP A 68 -7.99 -3.69 -5.54
N MET A 69 -7.88 -3.25 -4.28
CA MET A 69 -7.74 -4.10 -3.10
C MET A 69 -8.93 -5.05 -2.95
N ILE A 70 -8.66 -6.31 -2.63
CA ILE A 70 -9.69 -7.34 -2.40
C ILE A 70 -9.46 -7.88 -0.99
N PRO A 71 -10.48 -8.00 -0.12
CA PRO A 71 -10.31 -8.64 1.18
C PRO A 71 -9.70 -10.05 1.04
N ALA A 72 -8.80 -10.45 1.93
CA ALA A 72 -8.04 -11.71 1.77
C ALA A 72 -8.93 -12.96 1.61
N ALA A 73 -10.09 -13.00 2.28
CA ALA A 73 -11.07 -14.06 2.14
C ALA A 73 -11.69 -14.11 0.72
N ASP A 74 -12.00 -12.95 0.16
CA ASP A 74 -12.56 -12.82 -1.19
C ASP A 74 -11.49 -13.10 -2.25
N TYR A 75 -10.23 -12.73 -2.00
CA TYR A 75 -9.11 -13.10 -2.87
C TYR A 75 -8.91 -14.62 -2.91
N ALA A 76 -9.09 -15.33 -1.79
CA ALA A 76 -9.07 -16.78 -1.78
C ALA A 76 -10.24 -17.39 -2.57
N ALA A 77 -11.42 -16.77 -2.55
CA ALA A 77 -12.54 -17.18 -3.39
C ALA A 77 -12.27 -16.91 -4.88
N PHE A 78 -11.65 -15.78 -5.19
CA PHE A 78 -11.22 -15.39 -6.53
C PHE A 78 -10.20 -16.38 -7.14
N GLU A 79 -9.18 -16.78 -6.36
CA GLU A 79 -8.21 -17.80 -6.76
C GLU A 79 -8.90 -19.13 -7.12
N ARG A 80 -9.82 -19.60 -6.27
CA ARG A 80 -10.58 -20.83 -6.52
C ARG A 80 -11.46 -20.72 -7.77
N ALA A 81 -12.18 -19.62 -7.93
CA ALA A 81 -13.06 -19.41 -9.07
C ALA A 81 -12.29 -19.37 -10.40
N LEU A 82 -11.06 -18.84 -10.42
CA LEU A 82 -10.17 -18.91 -11.58
C LEU A 82 -9.66 -20.34 -11.81
N ALA A 83 -9.29 -21.07 -10.75
CA ALA A 83 -8.86 -22.46 -10.83
C ALA A 83 -9.94 -23.38 -11.41
N ASP A 84 -11.21 -23.17 -11.03
CA ASP A 84 -12.37 -23.89 -11.59
C ASP A 84 -12.58 -23.63 -13.09
N ARG A 85 -11.96 -22.57 -13.63
CA ARG A 85 -11.93 -22.24 -15.07
C ARG A 85 -10.66 -22.72 -15.76
N GLY A 86 -9.78 -23.44 -15.08
CA GLY A 86 -8.50 -23.89 -15.63
C GLY A 86 -7.43 -22.79 -15.73
N ALA A 87 -7.58 -21.71 -14.96
CA ALA A 87 -6.60 -20.62 -14.89
C ALA A 87 -5.98 -20.54 -13.48
N ASN A 88 -4.74 -20.08 -13.38
CA ASN A 88 -4.03 -20.03 -12.09
C ASN A 88 -3.47 -18.63 -11.81
N LEU A 89 -3.80 -18.06 -10.65
CA LEU A 89 -3.14 -16.84 -10.21
C LEU A 89 -1.68 -17.12 -9.86
N LEU A 90 -0.79 -16.23 -10.29
CA LEU A 90 0.64 -16.29 -9.98
C LEU A 90 0.97 -15.71 -8.59
N THR A 91 0.09 -14.87 -8.06
CA THR A 91 0.04 -14.57 -6.63
C THR A 91 -1.02 -15.47 -6.00
N SER A 92 -0.59 -16.43 -5.19
CA SER A 92 -1.54 -17.31 -4.49
C SER A 92 -2.30 -16.53 -3.42
N ALA A 93 -3.44 -17.04 -2.95
CA ALA A 93 -4.18 -16.38 -1.86
C ALA A 93 -3.35 -16.28 -0.57
N ALA A 94 -2.53 -17.29 -0.28
CA ALA A 94 -1.59 -17.25 0.83
C ALA A 94 -0.50 -16.20 0.60
N GLY A 95 0.04 -16.09 -0.62
CA GLY A 95 1.05 -15.07 -0.97
C GLY A 95 0.49 -13.65 -0.92
N TYR A 96 -0.77 -13.47 -1.35
CA TYR A 96 -1.50 -12.22 -1.23
C TYR A 96 -1.59 -11.80 0.24
N ALA A 97 -2.19 -12.64 1.11
CA ALA A 97 -2.30 -12.32 2.54
C ALA A 97 -0.92 -12.09 3.19
N SER A 98 0.08 -12.91 2.86
CA SER A 98 1.42 -12.82 3.44
C SER A 98 2.12 -11.50 3.11
N ALA A 99 1.95 -10.97 1.89
CA ALA A 99 2.55 -9.71 1.48
C ALA A 99 1.68 -8.48 1.79
N HIS A 100 0.35 -8.65 1.87
CA HIS A 100 -0.61 -7.54 1.97
C HIS A 100 -0.95 -7.19 3.43
N GLU A 101 -0.92 -8.16 4.34
CA GLU A 101 -1.27 -7.97 5.75
C GLU A 101 -0.02 -8.03 6.64
N LEU A 102 0.13 -7.04 7.53
CA LEU A 102 1.33 -6.87 8.37
C LEU A 102 1.82 -8.15 9.08
N PRO A 103 0.97 -8.97 9.75
CA PRO A 103 1.45 -10.18 10.41
C PRO A 103 2.06 -11.21 9.45
N GLY A 104 1.71 -11.17 8.16
CA GLY A 104 2.20 -12.09 7.14
C GLY A 104 3.65 -11.84 6.73
N TRP A 105 4.14 -10.60 6.85
CA TRP A 105 5.49 -10.23 6.43
C TRP A 105 6.37 -9.67 7.54
N TYR A 106 5.80 -9.22 8.67
CA TYR A 106 6.55 -8.49 9.70
C TYR A 106 7.80 -9.22 10.18
N ASP A 107 7.70 -10.52 10.52
CA ASP A 107 8.83 -11.29 11.06
C ASP A 107 10.01 -11.38 10.07
N VAL A 108 9.73 -11.41 8.76
CA VAL A 108 10.77 -11.42 7.71
C VAL A 108 11.50 -10.08 7.66
N PHE A 109 10.82 -8.98 7.96
CA PHE A 109 11.37 -7.63 7.91
C PHE A 109 11.72 -7.06 9.29
N GLU A 110 11.74 -7.89 10.33
CA GLU A 110 12.12 -7.46 11.67
C GLU A 110 13.55 -6.86 11.65
N GLY A 111 13.70 -5.67 12.25
CA GLY A 111 14.94 -4.89 12.21
C GLY A 111 15.12 -4.03 10.94
N ALA A 112 14.38 -4.28 9.87
CA ALA A 112 14.30 -3.45 8.66
C ALA A 112 13.02 -2.57 8.61
N THR A 113 12.01 -2.90 9.41
CA THR A 113 10.76 -2.13 9.59
C THR A 113 10.62 -1.60 11.02
N PRO A 114 9.86 -0.51 11.29
CA PRO A 114 9.64 -0.04 12.64
C PRO A 114 9.01 -1.12 13.54
N PRO A 115 9.47 -1.28 14.79
CA PRO A 115 8.93 -2.28 15.70
C PRO A 115 7.41 -2.17 15.82
N SER A 116 6.72 -3.30 15.71
CA SER A 116 5.26 -3.36 15.69
C SER A 116 4.76 -4.53 16.52
N THR A 117 3.58 -4.34 17.10
CA THR A 117 2.79 -5.38 17.77
C THR A 117 1.37 -5.28 17.27
N TRP A 118 0.61 -6.37 17.35
CA TRP A 118 -0.78 -6.36 16.93
C TRP A 118 -1.69 -7.17 17.85
N ILE A 119 -2.98 -6.86 17.73
CA ILE A 119 -4.10 -7.52 18.37
C ILE A 119 -5.06 -7.92 17.24
N PRO A 120 -5.23 -9.23 16.96
CA PRO A 120 -6.26 -9.70 16.03
C PRO A 120 -7.64 -9.22 16.46
N LEU A 121 -8.42 -8.69 15.51
CA LEU A 121 -9.72 -8.09 15.78
C LEU A 121 -10.59 -8.16 14.53
N SER A 122 -11.72 -8.87 14.62
CA SER A 122 -12.71 -8.82 13.55
C SER A 122 -13.54 -7.53 13.63
N PRO A 123 -14.08 -7.02 12.52
CA PRO A 123 -14.97 -5.86 12.54
C PRO A 123 -16.16 -6.01 13.52
N ALA A 124 -16.67 -7.24 13.67
CA ALA A 124 -17.79 -7.55 14.57
C ALA A 124 -17.42 -7.53 16.07
N ALA A 125 -16.13 -7.68 16.41
CA ALA A 125 -15.68 -7.70 17.80
C ALA A 125 -15.65 -6.31 18.45
N GLY A 126 -15.78 -5.23 17.66
CA GLY A 126 -15.66 -3.87 18.16
C GLY A 126 -14.20 -3.52 18.42
N ARG A 127 -13.85 -3.14 19.66
CA ARG A 127 -12.50 -2.65 20.04
C ARG A 127 -11.73 -3.64 20.92
N PRO A 128 -10.38 -3.57 20.97
CA PRO A 128 -9.59 -4.36 21.91
C PRO A 128 -9.94 -4.06 23.38
N GLY A 129 -9.89 -5.07 24.23
CA GLY A 129 -10.02 -4.89 25.68
C GLY A 129 -8.81 -4.19 26.30
N ALA A 130 -9.01 -3.54 27.46
CA ALA A 130 -7.95 -2.78 28.14
C ALA A 130 -6.70 -3.63 28.46
N GLU A 131 -6.88 -4.88 28.89
CA GLU A 131 -5.78 -5.81 29.17
C GLU A 131 -5.00 -6.20 27.92
N GLN A 132 -5.70 -6.45 26.81
CA GLN A 132 -5.05 -6.76 25.52
C GLN A 132 -4.23 -5.57 25.02
N LEU A 133 -4.77 -4.35 25.20
CA LEU A 133 -4.09 -3.12 24.82
C LEU A 133 -2.85 -2.88 25.68
N ALA A 134 -2.96 -3.02 27.00
CA ALA A 134 -1.81 -2.90 27.92
C ALA A 134 -0.71 -3.92 27.57
N ALA A 135 -1.07 -5.18 27.32
CA ALA A 135 -0.11 -6.21 26.92
C ALA A 135 0.56 -5.92 25.56
N ALA A 136 -0.17 -5.33 24.60
CA ALA A 136 0.44 -4.87 23.34
C ALA A 136 1.42 -3.72 23.59
N VAL A 137 1.02 -2.71 24.37
CA VAL A 137 1.89 -1.60 24.76
C VAL A 137 3.18 -2.08 25.42
N GLU A 138 3.09 -3.02 26.37
CA GLU A 138 4.26 -3.62 27.02
C GLU A 138 5.17 -4.35 26.04
N ARG A 139 4.62 -5.17 25.14
CA ARG A 139 5.40 -5.84 24.08
C ARG A 139 6.12 -4.87 23.16
N LEU A 140 5.54 -3.68 22.94
CA LEU A 140 6.17 -2.61 22.15
C LEU A 140 7.22 -1.82 22.95
N GLY A 141 7.36 -2.07 24.25
CA GLY A 141 8.34 -1.45 25.15
C GLY A 141 7.75 -0.46 26.16
N GLY A 142 6.43 -0.21 26.15
CA GLY A 142 5.71 0.46 27.23
C GLY A 142 5.78 2.00 27.33
N HIS A 143 6.59 2.67 26.51
CA HIS A 143 6.81 4.12 26.59
C HIS A 143 7.14 4.73 25.23
N GLY A 144 7.03 6.04 25.03
CA GLY A 144 7.40 6.76 23.81
C GLY A 144 6.31 6.76 22.72
N PRO A 145 6.55 7.43 21.58
CA PRO A 145 5.51 7.62 20.56
C PRO A 145 5.28 6.38 19.69
N ALA A 146 4.05 6.29 19.17
CA ALA A 146 3.60 5.21 18.29
C ALA A 146 2.54 5.69 17.29
N ILE A 147 2.24 4.86 16.31
CA ILE A 147 1.09 5.00 15.42
C ILE A 147 0.17 3.78 15.55
N VAL A 148 -1.10 3.99 15.25
CA VAL A 148 -2.16 2.99 15.15
C VAL A 148 -2.49 2.80 13.67
N LYS A 149 -2.54 1.53 13.24
CA LYS A 149 -3.03 1.13 11.92
C LYS A 149 -3.75 -0.21 12.01
N ASP A 150 -4.42 -0.64 10.95
CA ASP A 150 -4.85 -2.02 10.81
C ASP A 150 -3.78 -2.83 10.08
N TYR A 151 -4.07 -4.06 9.63
CA TYR A 151 -3.05 -4.87 8.97
C TYR A 151 -2.58 -4.30 7.64
N VAL A 152 -3.31 -3.34 7.06
CA VAL A 152 -3.05 -2.77 5.74
C VAL A 152 -2.90 -1.25 5.81
N LYS A 153 -3.92 -0.52 6.27
CA LYS A 153 -4.01 0.96 6.19
C LYS A 153 -4.05 1.64 7.56
N SER A 154 -3.72 2.92 7.55
CA SER A 154 -3.82 3.83 8.69
C SER A 154 -4.80 4.98 8.41
N ARG A 155 -5.20 5.71 9.46
CA ARG A 155 -6.06 6.91 9.39
C ARG A 155 -5.21 8.17 9.36
N LYS A 156 -4.38 8.31 8.32
CA LYS A 156 -3.39 9.40 8.22
C LYS A 156 -4.02 10.81 8.21
N HIS A 157 -5.25 10.95 7.70
CA HIS A 157 -5.93 12.24 7.65
C HIS A 157 -6.46 12.67 9.03
N GLU A 158 -6.76 11.71 9.91
CA GLU A 158 -7.17 11.91 11.29
C GLU A 158 -5.97 11.73 12.25
N TRP A 159 -4.83 12.32 11.90
CA TRP A 159 -3.53 12.05 12.54
C TRP A 159 -3.57 12.07 14.08
N ASP A 160 -3.99 13.19 14.67
CA ASP A 160 -4.01 13.36 16.13
C ASP A 160 -5.16 12.59 16.82
N GLU A 161 -6.19 12.19 16.07
CA GLU A 161 -7.42 11.62 16.61
C GLU A 161 -7.41 10.09 16.61
N ALA A 162 -6.87 9.49 15.55
CA ALA A 162 -7.05 8.08 15.22
C ALA A 162 -5.78 7.40 14.67
N CYS A 163 -4.62 8.07 14.69
CA CYS A 163 -3.38 7.48 14.19
C CYS A 163 -2.24 7.61 15.19
N TYR A 164 -1.89 8.82 15.60
CA TYR A 164 -0.70 9.09 16.40
C TYR A 164 -0.97 8.97 17.90
N VAL A 165 -0.09 8.24 18.59
CA VAL A 165 -0.04 8.17 20.05
C VAL A 165 1.26 8.84 20.50
N PRO A 166 1.21 9.96 21.23
CA PRO A 166 2.41 10.67 21.64
C PRO A 166 3.22 9.92 22.70
N GLU A 167 2.56 9.16 23.57
CA GLU A 167 3.19 8.46 24.69
C GLU A 167 2.42 7.18 25.03
N LEU A 168 3.06 6.03 24.85
CA LEU A 168 2.47 4.71 25.11
C LEU A 168 2.18 4.44 26.59
N SER A 169 2.92 5.07 27.52
CA SER A 169 2.66 4.89 28.95
C SER A 169 1.34 5.54 29.42
N ASP A 170 0.76 6.44 28.63
CA ASP A 170 -0.61 6.93 28.83
C ASP A 170 -1.63 5.98 28.18
N LEU A 171 -1.92 4.87 28.86
CA LEU A 171 -2.87 3.86 28.38
C LEU A 171 -4.28 4.42 28.12
N ALA A 172 -4.68 5.49 28.82
CA ALA A 172 -5.97 6.11 28.56
C ALA A 172 -5.96 6.84 27.20
N SER A 173 -4.87 7.51 26.85
CA SER A 173 -4.69 8.11 25.52
C SER A 173 -4.59 7.06 24.42
N VAL A 174 -3.80 6.00 24.63
CA VAL A 174 -3.73 4.86 23.70
C VAL A 174 -5.13 4.31 23.44
N GLY A 175 -5.91 4.08 24.50
CA GLY A 175 -7.28 3.56 24.41
C GLY A 175 -8.21 4.44 23.59
N ARG A 176 -8.14 5.77 23.76
CA ARG A 176 -8.97 6.73 22.98
C ARG A 176 -8.61 6.71 21.50
N VAL A 177 -7.33 6.74 21.15
CA VAL A 177 -6.88 6.75 19.74
C VAL A 177 -7.25 5.43 19.06
N VAL A 178 -7.06 4.30 19.74
CA VAL A 178 -7.44 2.97 19.21
C VAL A 178 -8.94 2.83 19.05
N GLU A 179 -9.74 3.28 20.02
CA GLU A 179 -11.20 3.27 19.91
C GLU A 179 -11.66 4.10 18.71
N ARG A 180 -11.13 5.30 18.54
CA ARG A 180 -11.49 6.16 17.42
C ARG A 180 -11.02 5.60 16.08
N PHE A 181 -9.83 5.01 16.03
CA PHE A 181 -9.33 4.31 14.86
C PHE A 181 -10.27 3.19 14.42
N VAL A 182 -10.67 2.31 15.35
CA VAL A 182 -11.57 1.19 15.09
C VAL A 182 -12.95 1.67 14.65
N GLU A 183 -13.49 2.71 15.29
CA GLU A 183 -14.77 3.32 14.91
C GLU A 183 -14.74 3.82 13.45
N LEU A 184 -13.68 4.55 13.08
CA LEU A 184 -13.52 5.09 11.73
C LEU A 184 -13.23 4.00 10.68
N GLN A 185 -12.58 2.89 11.07
CA GLN A 185 -12.44 1.72 10.21
C GLN A 185 -13.77 1.04 9.95
N GLY A 186 -14.60 0.85 10.97
CA GLY A 186 -15.91 0.21 10.86
C GLY A 186 -15.82 -1.17 10.22
N GLU A 187 -16.67 -1.42 9.22
CA GLU A 187 -16.69 -2.68 8.47
C GLU A 187 -15.44 -2.92 7.61
N PHE A 188 -14.66 -1.87 7.33
CA PHE A 188 -13.43 -1.93 6.54
C PHE A 188 -12.17 -2.20 7.37
N LEU A 189 -12.30 -2.58 8.65
CA LEU A 189 -11.15 -2.96 9.48
C LEU A 189 -10.49 -4.22 8.93
N ALA A 190 -9.23 -4.10 8.47
CA ALA A 190 -8.47 -5.25 7.97
C ALA A 190 -7.74 -5.99 9.10
N GLY A 191 -8.33 -7.11 9.53
CA GLY A 191 -7.70 -8.16 10.35
C GLY A 191 -7.48 -7.84 11.84
N GLY A 192 -6.92 -6.68 12.19
CA GLY A 192 -6.62 -6.35 13.58
C GLY A 192 -6.11 -4.92 13.78
N VAL A 193 -5.75 -4.59 15.02
CA VAL A 193 -5.13 -3.32 15.38
C VAL A 193 -3.62 -3.53 15.56
N VAL A 194 -2.84 -2.68 14.94
CA VAL A 194 -1.37 -2.62 15.04
C VAL A 194 -0.98 -1.38 15.83
N LEU A 195 -0.14 -1.56 16.84
CA LEU A 195 0.64 -0.48 17.43
C LEU A 195 2.06 -0.57 16.87
N ARG A 196 2.53 0.49 16.24
CA ARG A 196 3.85 0.56 15.62
C ARG A 196 4.63 1.73 16.16
N ARG A 197 5.93 1.55 16.41
CA ARG A 197 6.82 2.64 16.82
C ARG A 197 6.81 3.76 15.79
N TYR A 198 6.63 4.98 16.29
CA TYR A 198 6.80 6.16 15.47
C TYR A 198 8.29 6.41 15.28
N GLU A 199 8.70 6.61 14.03
CA GLU A 199 10.07 6.99 13.66
C GLU A 199 10.01 8.27 12.81
N GLU A 200 11.03 9.12 12.97
CA GLU A 200 11.17 10.32 12.15
C GLU A 200 11.91 10.01 10.86
N PHE A 201 11.32 10.44 9.74
CA PHE A 201 11.87 10.31 8.40
C PHE A 201 12.31 11.66 7.84
N ALA A 202 13.36 11.64 7.02
CA ALA A 202 13.90 12.80 6.33
C ALA A 202 12.81 13.44 5.45
N ARG A 203 12.78 14.78 5.34
CA ARG A 203 11.79 15.53 4.56
C ARG A 203 12.42 16.15 3.31
N ALA A 204 11.64 16.28 2.24
CA ALA A 204 12.11 16.92 1.01
C ALA A 204 12.00 18.47 1.09
N GLY A 205 13.11 19.15 1.40
CA GLY A 205 13.30 20.62 1.31
C GLY A 205 13.98 21.22 2.57
N GLY A 206 15.02 22.08 2.52
CA GLY A 206 15.71 22.71 1.39
C GLY A 206 17.22 22.90 1.62
N ASP A 207 17.94 23.06 0.51
CA ASP A 207 19.34 23.44 0.30
C ASP A 207 20.38 23.12 1.40
N ALA A 208 21.28 22.22 1.04
CA ALA A 208 22.68 22.31 1.47
C ALA A 208 23.30 23.60 0.89
N GLY A 209 23.23 24.69 1.66
CA GLY A 209 24.11 25.86 1.62
C GLY A 209 24.45 26.47 0.26
N THR A 210 23.75 27.53 -0.12
CA THR A 210 24.33 28.61 -0.93
C THR A 210 23.83 29.97 -0.46
N THR A 211 24.76 30.81 -0.05
CA THR A 211 24.59 32.24 0.17
C THR A 211 24.25 32.95 -1.14
N ASP A 212 23.26 33.86 -1.09
CA ASP A 212 23.35 35.28 -1.43
C ASP A 212 22.13 35.81 -2.22
N GLY A 213 21.75 37.07 -1.94
CA GLY A 213 21.05 37.92 -2.91
C GLY A 213 19.53 38.08 -2.81
N LEU A 214 19.10 39.15 -2.13
CA LEU A 214 17.79 39.84 -2.27
C LEU A 214 17.41 40.11 -3.75
N VAL A 215 16.11 40.20 -4.08
CA VAL A 215 15.37 41.41 -4.57
C VAL A 215 13.86 41.10 -4.75
N ASN A 216 13.03 42.08 -4.35
CA ASN A 216 11.56 42.18 -4.40
C ASN A 216 10.90 42.13 -5.80
N GLY A 217 9.61 41.78 -5.85
CA GLY A 217 8.71 42.13 -6.96
C GLY A 217 7.26 41.67 -6.78
N ALA A 218 6.32 42.62 -6.68
CA ALA A 218 4.89 42.44 -6.46
C ALA A 218 4.09 42.23 -7.78
N GLY A 219 2.88 41.67 -7.69
CA GLY A 219 1.90 41.66 -8.78
C GLY A 219 0.67 40.80 -8.47
N GLY A 220 -0.51 41.43 -8.37
CA GLY A 220 -1.76 40.79 -7.96
C GLY A 220 -2.64 40.30 -9.12
N GLY A 221 -3.81 39.74 -8.77
CA GLY A 221 -4.89 39.45 -9.73
C GLY A 221 -5.77 38.26 -9.33
N GLY A 222 -6.91 38.52 -8.69
CA GLY A 222 -7.93 37.52 -8.37
C GLY A 222 -9.08 37.45 -9.38
N GLY A 223 -9.73 36.29 -9.46
CA GLY A 223 -11.00 36.04 -10.17
C GLY A 223 -11.34 34.54 -10.24
N PRO A 224 -12.62 34.11 -10.26
CA PRO A 224 -13.12 33.13 -9.28
C PRO A 224 -13.62 31.76 -9.80
N ALA A 225 -13.64 30.81 -8.87
CA ALA A 225 -14.64 29.77 -8.56
C ALA A 225 -15.20 28.84 -9.66
N GLY A 226 -14.90 27.54 -9.52
CA GLY A 226 -15.68 26.44 -10.07
C GLY A 226 -15.52 25.14 -9.25
N GLY A 227 -16.64 24.61 -8.73
CA GLY A 227 -16.95 23.19 -8.46
C GLY A 227 -16.15 22.41 -7.39
N PRO A 228 -16.74 21.45 -6.66
CA PRO A 228 -16.05 20.73 -5.60
C PRO A 228 -15.10 19.69 -6.21
N GLU A 229 -13.81 19.98 -6.19
CA GLU A 229 -12.75 19.01 -6.42
C GLU A 229 -12.38 18.37 -5.07
N ASP A 230 -12.79 17.11 -4.86
CA ASP A 230 -12.24 16.28 -3.79
C ASP A 230 -10.81 15.84 -4.17
N GLY A 231 -9.87 16.76 -4.01
CA GLY A 231 -8.43 16.47 -3.97
C GLY A 231 -8.00 16.13 -2.54
N PRO A 232 -7.05 15.20 -2.32
CA PRO A 232 -6.74 14.75 -0.97
C PRO A 232 -5.95 15.84 -0.23
N ALA A 233 -6.60 16.48 0.73
CA ALA A 233 -5.97 17.36 1.70
C ALA A 233 -4.96 16.56 2.54
N GLY A 234 -3.69 16.93 2.43
CA GLY A 234 -2.57 16.23 3.05
C GLY A 234 -2.68 16.11 4.57
N ALA A 235 -2.43 14.90 5.06
CA ALA A 235 -2.14 14.61 6.45
C ALA A 235 -0.97 15.46 6.95
N ARG A 236 -1.24 16.45 7.81
CA ARG A 236 -0.21 17.27 8.45
C ARG A 236 0.25 16.58 9.74
N GLY A 237 1.34 15.83 9.69
CA GLY A 237 2.06 15.46 10.92
C GLY A 237 2.63 16.72 11.60
N ARG A 238 2.64 16.78 12.93
CA ARG A 238 3.21 17.91 13.68
C ARG A 238 4.72 18.01 13.45
N GLY A 239 5.15 19.13 12.88
CA GLY A 239 6.56 19.56 12.76
C GLY A 239 6.94 19.89 11.32
N GLY A 240 7.08 21.20 11.03
CA GLY A 240 7.80 21.71 9.83
C GLY A 240 7.05 21.64 8.50
N ASN A 241 6.55 22.79 8.04
CA ASN A 241 6.36 23.17 6.64
C ASN A 241 5.73 22.18 5.62
N GLY A 242 4.82 21.28 5.97
CA GLY A 242 4.04 20.52 4.96
C GLY A 242 4.87 19.66 3.98
N GLU A 243 6.16 19.47 4.26
CA GLU A 243 7.09 18.71 3.43
C GLU A 243 6.95 17.22 3.77
N ARG A 244 6.77 16.40 2.75
CA ARG A 244 6.57 14.95 2.92
C ARG A 244 7.88 14.22 3.21
N PRO A 245 7.82 13.04 3.84
CA PRO A 245 8.96 12.15 3.94
C PRO A 245 9.57 11.82 2.57
N VAL A 246 10.90 11.67 2.52
CA VAL A 246 11.61 11.15 1.35
C VAL A 246 11.34 9.66 1.27
N GLU A 247 10.51 9.27 0.30
CA GLU A 247 10.02 7.90 0.14
C GLU A 247 10.20 7.40 -1.28
N ALA A 248 10.39 6.09 -1.42
CA ALA A 248 10.41 5.40 -2.69
C ALA A 248 9.59 4.11 -2.59
N ARG A 249 8.86 3.79 -3.65
CA ARG A 249 8.22 2.49 -3.83
C ARG A 249 9.07 1.65 -4.77
N VAL A 250 9.30 0.40 -4.40
CA VAL A 250 10.01 -0.57 -5.22
C VAL A 250 9.08 -1.72 -5.52
N TRP A 251 8.95 -2.09 -6.79
CA TRP A 251 8.29 -3.30 -7.24
C TRP A 251 9.32 -4.39 -7.46
N TRP A 252 9.05 -5.57 -6.93
CA TRP A 252 9.93 -6.72 -6.98
C TRP A 252 9.25 -7.89 -7.68
N LEU A 253 9.96 -8.54 -8.60
CA LEU A 253 9.53 -9.79 -9.21
C LEU A 253 10.60 -10.86 -8.94
N ASP A 254 10.19 -11.98 -8.36
CA ASP A 254 11.03 -13.13 -8.00
C ASP A 254 12.29 -12.71 -7.21
N GLY A 255 12.15 -11.71 -6.34
CA GLY A 255 13.22 -11.17 -5.49
C GLY A 255 14.13 -10.13 -6.15
N GLU A 256 13.84 -9.72 -7.39
CA GLU A 256 14.58 -8.71 -8.14
C GLU A 256 13.75 -7.42 -8.28
N PRO A 257 14.34 -6.22 -8.04
CA PRO A 257 13.65 -4.97 -8.24
C PRO A 257 13.48 -4.73 -9.75
N VAL A 258 12.25 -4.54 -10.19
CA VAL A 258 11.88 -4.34 -11.60
C VAL A 258 11.42 -2.91 -11.89
N LEU A 259 11.06 -2.15 -10.85
CA LEU A 259 10.73 -0.73 -10.94
C LEU A 259 10.99 -0.05 -9.60
N VAL A 260 11.62 1.12 -9.64
CA VAL A 260 11.70 2.05 -8.51
C VAL A 260 10.99 3.33 -8.93
N GLY A 261 10.06 3.78 -8.10
CA GLY A 261 9.24 4.95 -8.39
C GLY A 261 9.00 5.82 -7.18
N PRO A 262 8.46 7.03 -7.39
CA PRO A 262 8.05 7.89 -6.28
C PRO A 262 6.93 7.20 -5.49
N HIS A 263 6.88 7.45 -4.18
CA HIS A 263 5.74 7.01 -3.38
C HIS A 263 4.45 7.70 -3.86
N PRO A 264 3.28 7.03 -3.90
CA PRO A 264 2.05 7.60 -4.48
C PRO A 264 1.56 8.89 -3.81
N ASP A 265 1.90 9.10 -2.54
CA ASP A 265 1.57 10.34 -1.84
C ASP A 265 2.46 11.53 -2.24
N ALA A 266 3.59 11.27 -2.89
CA ALA A 266 4.57 12.25 -3.33
C ALA A 266 5.04 11.96 -4.78
N PRO A 267 4.14 11.93 -5.77
CA PRO A 267 4.46 11.44 -7.12
C PRO A 267 5.50 12.28 -7.87
N GLY A 268 5.80 13.50 -7.41
CA GLY A 268 6.85 14.37 -7.95
C GLY A 268 8.21 14.24 -7.27
N GLN A 269 8.34 13.41 -6.23
CA GLN A 269 9.58 13.24 -5.47
C GLN A 269 10.18 11.87 -5.74
N THR A 270 11.30 11.85 -6.47
CA THR A 270 12.03 10.62 -6.75
C THR A 270 13.17 10.45 -5.74
N ALA A 271 13.42 9.21 -5.35
CA ALA A 271 14.55 8.86 -4.51
C ALA A 271 15.09 7.48 -4.89
N GLU A 272 16.38 7.27 -4.67
CA GLU A 272 17.08 6.01 -4.95
C GLU A 272 17.46 5.34 -3.63
N PRO A 273 16.63 4.40 -3.14
CA PRO A 273 16.93 3.69 -1.90
C PRO A 273 18.07 2.68 -2.04
N ASP A 274 18.87 2.52 -0.97
CA ASP A 274 19.79 1.37 -0.88
C ASP A 274 19.00 0.09 -0.61
N LEU A 275 19.03 -0.82 -1.58
CA LEU A 275 18.30 -2.07 -1.56
C LEU A 275 19.11 -3.26 -1.02
N THR A 276 20.37 -3.05 -0.64
CA THR A 276 21.29 -4.11 -0.22
C THR A 276 20.73 -4.92 0.95
N GLY A 277 20.19 -4.25 1.97
CA GLY A 277 19.59 -4.89 3.13
C GLY A 277 18.17 -5.44 2.89
N VAL A 278 17.45 -4.93 1.88
CA VAL A 278 16.03 -5.26 1.65
C VAL A 278 15.87 -6.45 0.72
N ARG A 279 16.71 -6.57 -0.30
CA ARG A 279 16.70 -7.67 -1.27
C ARG A 279 16.69 -9.09 -0.64
N PRO A 280 17.56 -9.43 0.33
CA PRO A 280 17.52 -10.76 0.94
C PRO A 280 16.21 -11.01 1.70
N LEU A 281 15.59 -9.98 2.29
CA LEU A 281 14.32 -10.09 3.01
C LEU A 281 13.16 -10.33 2.04
N VAL A 282 13.12 -9.62 0.91
CA VAL A 282 12.13 -9.87 -0.15
C VAL A 282 12.25 -11.29 -0.70
N ARG A 283 13.47 -11.80 -0.90
CA ARG A 283 13.69 -13.20 -1.31
C ARG A 283 13.23 -14.19 -0.24
N ALA A 284 13.43 -13.87 1.05
CA ALA A 284 13.00 -14.70 2.16
C ALA A 284 11.47 -14.71 2.34
N LEU A 285 10.78 -13.62 2.01
CA LEU A 285 9.31 -13.55 2.01
C LEU A 285 8.71 -14.57 1.03
N GLY A 286 9.39 -14.85 -0.08
CA GLY A 286 9.00 -15.91 -1.01
C GLY A 286 7.79 -15.60 -1.88
N CYS A 287 7.22 -14.41 -1.78
CA CYS A 287 6.17 -13.93 -2.68
C CYS A 287 6.78 -13.50 -4.02
N ARG A 288 6.20 -13.96 -5.13
CA ARG A 288 6.73 -13.70 -6.48
C ARG A 288 6.68 -12.23 -6.86
N PHE A 289 5.55 -11.57 -6.64
CA PHE A 289 5.37 -10.16 -6.95
C PHE A 289 4.99 -9.42 -5.68
N VAL A 290 5.77 -8.40 -5.33
CA VAL A 290 5.55 -7.57 -4.14
C VAL A 290 5.98 -6.14 -4.38
N THR A 291 5.54 -5.24 -3.51
CA THR A 291 6.06 -3.89 -3.37
C THR A 291 6.63 -3.67 -1.98
N THR A 292 7.63 -2.80 -1.88
CA THR A 292 8.08 -2.26 -0.61
C THR A 292 8.09 -0.74 -0.69
N ASP A 293 7.47 -0.09 0.28
CA ASP A 293 7.61 1.36 0.49
C ASP A 293 8.74 1.59 1.48
N LEU A 294 9.74 2.35 1.04
CA LEU A 294 10.89 2.71 1.85
C LEU A 294 10.88 4.20 2.18
N ALA A 295 11.16 4.53 3.43
CA ALA A 295 11.37 5.91 3.87
C ALA A 295 12.81 6.11 4.34
N SER A 296 13.40 7.24 3.98
CA SER A 296 14.74 7.62 4.44
C SER A 296 14.68 8.11 5.88
N ARG A 297 15.56 7.58 6.75
CA ARG A 297 15.60 7.94 8.17
C ARG A 297 16.13 9.36 8.36
N ALA A 298 15.52 10.12 9.28
CA ALA A 298 15.95 11.50 9.55
C ALA A 298 17.38 11.59 10.12
N ASP A 299 17.85 10.53 10.79
CA ASP A 299 19.21 10.42 11.35
C ASP A 299 20.30 10.08 10.31
N GLY A 300 19.92 9.88 9.04
CA GLY A 300 20.84 9.53 7.96
C GLY A 300 21.37 8.09 7.99
N SER A 301 20.86 7.24 8.89
CA SER A 301 21.35 5.85 9.05
C SER A 301 20.84 4.87 7.99
N GLY A 302 20.10 5.36 6.99
CA GLY A 302 19.66 4.58 5.82
C GLY A 302 18.15 4.56 5.64
N TRP A 303 17.64 3.44 5.14
CA TRP A 303 16.26 3.28 4.72
C TRP A 303 15.49 2.32 5.63
N ARG A 304 14.20 2.59 5.81
CA ARG A 304 13.25 1.76 6.56
C ARG A 304 12.15 1.26 5.63
N VAL A 305 11.84 -0.03 5.71
CA VAL A 305 10.64 -0.58 5.06
C VAL A 305 9.42 -0.19 5.90
N VAL A 306 8.59 0.70 5.37
CA VAL A 306 7.39 1.19 6.04
C VAL A 306 6.20 0.29 5.73
N GLU A 307 6.13 -0.21 4.50
CA GLU A 307 5.04 -1.09 4.05
C GLU A 307 5.56 -2.13 3.07
N VAL A 308 4.97 -3.31 3.13
CA VAL A 308 5.07 -4.34 2.09
C VAL A 308 3.67 -4.52 1.53
N GLY A 309 3.58 -4.62 0.21
CA GLY A 309 2.35 -4.93 -0.51
C GLY A 309 2.56 -6.10 -1.47
N ASP A 310 1.47 -6.67 -1.97
CA ASP A 310 1.46 -7.82 -2.88
C ASP A 310 1.79 -7.46 -4.35
N GLY A 311 2.17 -6.20 -4.60
CA GLY A 311 2.48 -5.69 -5.94
C GLY A 311 1.28 -5.50 -6.87
N GLN A 312 0.18 -6.22 -6.68
CA GLN A 312 -1.00 -6.18 -7.57
C GLN A 312 -1.88 -4.96 -7.35
N VAL A 313 -1.98 -4.52 -6.09
CA VAL A 313 -2.86 -3.43 -5.63
C VAL A 313 -2.14 -2.08 -5.52
N SER A 314 -0.82 -2.08 -5.69
CA SER A 314 -0.03 -0.87 -5.64
C SER A 314 -0.25 -0.02 -6.90
N ASP A 315 -0.79 1.19 -6.70
CA ASP A 315 -0.92 2.19 -7.74
C ASP A 315 0.44 2.57 -8.32
N LEU A 316 0.46 2.72 -9.64
CA LEU A 316 1.56 3.31 -10.39
C LEU A 316 1.34 4.83 -10.49
N PRO A 317 2.29 5.66 -10.02
CA PRO A 317 2.20 7.11 -10.12
C PRO A 317 1.95 7.57 -11.58
N ARG A 318 1.09 8.56 -11.77
CA ARG A 318 0.81 9.10 -13.11
C ARG A 318 2.11 9.56 -13.79
N GLY A 319 2.35 9.07 -15.00
CA GLY A 319 3.53 9.44 -15.79
C GLY A 319 4.78 8.60 -15.55
N ILE A 320 4.74 7.62 -14.64
CA ILE A 320 5.82 6.63 -14.50
C ILE A 320 5.92 5.75 -15.76
N ASP A 321 7.13 5.42 -16.19
CA ASP A 321 7.33 4.41 -17.22
C ASP A 321 7.19 3.01 -16.60
N ALA A 322 6.04 2.38 -16.85
CA ALA A 322 5.74 1.03 -16.37
C ALA A 322 6.19 -0.07 -17.34
N SER A 323 6.83 0.27 -18.47
CA SER A 323 7.11 -0.70 -19.54
C SER A 323 8.01 -1.84 -19.09
N GLY A 324 9.03 -1.54 -18.27
CA GLY A 324 9.93 -2.55 -17.71
C GLY A 324 9.23 -3.51 -16.75
N LEU A 325 8.35 -2.98 -15.88
CA LEU A 325 7.53 -3.78 -14.97
C LEU A 325 6.60 -4.72 -15.76
N LEU A 326 5.81 -4.17 -16.69
CA LEU A 326 4.84 -4.94 -17.47
C LEU A 326 5.54 -6.00 -18.35
N THR A 327 6.67 -5.66 -18.97
CA THR A 327 7.49 -6.63 -19.73
C THR A 327 7.94 -7.79 -18.84
N SER A 328 8.38 -7.48 -17.62
CA SER A 328 8.81 -8.50 -16.66
C SER A 328 7.64 -9.42 -16.26
N LEU A 329 6.44 -8.87 -16.04
CA LEU A 329 5.25 -9.66 -15.72
C LEU A 329 4.80 -10.56 -16.87
N ILE A 330 4.92 -10.10 -18.13
CA ILE A 330 4.63 -10.90 -19.35
C ILE A 330 5.62 -12.06 -19.52
N ALA A 331 6.87 -11.88 -19.07
CA ALA A 331 7.94 -12.87 -19.23
C ALA A 331 8.03 -13.91 -18.09
N ALA A 332 7.25 -13.73 -17.02
CA ALA A 332 7.34 -14.47 -15.76
C ALA A 332 6.80 -15.91 -15.76
#